data_AF-A0A1H7SSU4-F1
#
_entry.id   AF-A0A1H7SSU4-F1
#
_cell.length_a   1.000
_cell.length_b   1.000
_cell.length_c   1.000
_cell.angle_alpha   90.00
_cell.angle_beta   90.00
_cell.angle_gamma   90.00
#
_symmetry.space_group_name_H-M   'P 1'
#
loop_
_entity.id
_entity.type
_entity.pdbx_description
1 polymer ?
#
loop_
_entity_poly.entity_id
_entity_poly.type
_entity_poly.pdbx_seq_one_letter_code
_entity_poly.pdbx_strand_id
1 'polypeptide(L)'
;MKSIVLSAVICATVVGHSVASTYAANDVTKGHVKELVNDQKSVEAFKQAIGFHERNVDVLWEQYGLAEARIRESRGNHAELDRDKDFFTGVYQEDINKGIRVDESKKAIEEIKAMYTEKHAQRDAYEKKEVTRLQAQLKAELNGEKKRFDKAKKKYAGLVNEETLPLLRKAEEHFAKAIDRANSFPSDTAIAAR
;
A
#
# COMPACT_ATOMS: atom_id res chain seq x y z
N MET A 1 16.96 1.50 15.12
CA MET A 1 15.57 1.22 14.71
C MET A 1 14.85 2.53 14.46
N LYS A 2 14.56 2.87 13.20
CA LYS A 2 13.72 4.02 12.86
C LYS A 2 12.36 3.47 12.44
N SER A 3 11.34 3.72 13.27
CA SER A 3 9.94 3.43 12.97
C SER A 3 9.56 4.18 11.69
N ILE A 4 9.21 3.43 10.63
CA ILE A 4 8.56 4.03 9.45
C ILE A 4 7.11 4.27 9.86
N VAL A 5 6.88 5.45 10.42
CA VAL A 5 5.55 5.97 10.69
C VAL A 5 4.89 6.25 9.34
N LEU A 6 3.97 5.38 8.94
CA LEU A 6 3.07 5.59 7.81
C LEU A 6 1.96 6.58 8.23
N SER A 7 2.33 7.76 8.74
CA SER A 7 1.37 8.79 9.19
C SER A 7 1.86 10.18 8.84
N ALA A 8 1.46 10.66 7.66
CA ALA A 8 1.37 12.06 7.20
C ALA A 8 1.19 11.96 5.66
N VAL A 9 0.14 12.44 5.00
CA VAL A 9 -0.65 13.65 5.16
C VAL A 9 -2.02 13.37 4.55
N ILE A 10 -3.11 13.54 5.30
CA ILE A 10 -4.42 13.81 4.70
C ILE A 10 -4.81 15.20 5.18
N CYS A 11 -4.57 16.20 4.34
CA CYS A 11 -5.15 17.51 4.50
C CYS A 11 -6.68 17.36 4.46
N ALA A 12 -7.31 17.34 5.63
CA ALA A 12 -8.74 17.56 5.74
C ALA A 12 -9.01 19.04 5.44
N THR A 13 -9.16 19.40 4.16
CA THR A 13 -9.79 20.67 3.79
C THR A 13 -11.30 20.54 4.03
N VAL A 14 -11.69 20.70 5.29
CA VAL A 14 -13.09 21.02 5.61
C VAL A 14 -13.32 22.43 5.10
N VAL A 15 -13.88 22.56 3.90
CA VAL A 15 -14.42 23.84 3.42
C VAL A 15 -15.70 24.11 4.20
N GLY A 16 -15.55 24.56 5.45
CA GLY A 16 -16.61 25.17 6.22
C GLY A 16 -16.76 26.63 5.79
N HIS A 17 -17.66 26.89 4.84
CA HIS A 17 -18.17 28.24 4.64
C HIS A 17 -19.43 28.41 5.49
N SER A 18 -19.25 28.94 6.70
CA SER A 18 -20.31 29.65 7.41
C SER A 18 -20.53 30.99 6.69
N VAL A 19 -21.74 31.21 6.18
CA VAL A 19 -22.25 32.55 5.91
C VAL A 19 -23.61 32.68 6.57
N ALA A 20 -23.61 33.36 7.71
CA ALA A 20 -24.79 33.99 8.25
C ALA A 20 -25.25 35.06 7.25
N SER A 21 -26.52 35.03 6.87
CA SER A 21 -27.16 36.17 6.21
C SER A 21 -28.55 36.33 6.82
N THR A 22 -28.63 37.23 7.79
CA THR A 22 -29.81 38.08 7.96
C THR A 22 -29.96 38.93 6.69
N TYR A 23 -31.17 38.96 6.12
CA TYR A 23 -31.86 40.13 5.55
C TYR A 23 -33.08 39.64 4.75
N ALA A 24 -34.26 40.09 5.19
CA ALA A 24 -35.51 39.96 4.48
C ALA A 24 -35.50 40.81 3.20
N ALA A 25 -35.91 40.24 2.06
CA ALA A 25 -36.52 40.96 0.94
C ALA A 25 -37.20 39.96 -0.02
N ASN A 26 -38.46 40.24 -0.34
CA ASN A 26 -39.32 39.52 -1.26
C ASN A 26 -38.68 39.31 -2.64
N ASP A 27 -38.62 38.06 -3.13
CA ASP A 27 -38.57 37.75 -4.57
C ASP A 27 -38.87 36.25 -4.80
N VAL A 28 -40.09 35.94 -5.24
CA VAL A 28 -40.64 34.57 -5.39
C VAL A 28 -39.99 33.79 -6.56
N THR A 29 -39.07 34.40 -7.30
CA THR A 29 -38.41 33.77 -8.47
C THR A 29 -36.96 33.35 -8.23
N LYS A 30 -36.41 33.53 -7.01
CA LYS A 30 -35.02 33.15 -6.66
C LYS A 30 -34.88 31.83 -5.90
N GLY A 31 -35.97 31.26 -5.38
CA GLY A 31 -35.92 30.00 -4.61
C GLY A 31 -35.45 28.80 -5.44
N HIS A 32 -36.03 28.63 -6.63
CA HIS A 32 -35.74 27.48 -7.49
C HIS A 32 -34.30 27.45 -8.01
N VAL A 33 -33.71 28.61 -8.34
CA VAL A 33 -32.33 28.70 -8.84
C VAL A 33 -31.32 28.53 -7.71
N LYS A 34 -31.60 29.03 -6.50
CA LYS A 34 -30.68 28.89 -5.35
C LYS A 34 -30.62 27.45 -4.83
N GLU A 35 -31.76 26.75 -4.85
CA GLU A 35 -31.88 25.35 -4.46
C GLU A 35 -31.17 24.43 -5.46
N LEU A 36 -31.42 24.61 -6.77
CA LEU A 36 -30.72 23.87 -7.84
C LEU A 36 -29.19 24.09 -7.84
N VAL A 37 -28.71 25.32 -7.59
CA VAL A 37 -27.27 25.62 -7.50
C VAL A 37 -26.63 24.97 -6.26
N ASN A 38 -27.36 24.89 -5.15
CA ASN A 38 -26.88 24.24 -3.92
C ASN A 38 -26.84 22.71 -4.07
N ASP A 39 -27.84 22.15 -4.76
CA ASP A 39 -27.90 20.72 -5.08
C ASP A 39 -26.79 20.31 -6.03
N GLN A 40 -26.52 21.10 -7.07
CA GLN A 40 -25.46 20.81 -8.03
C GLN A 40 -24.06 20.92 -7.39
N LYS A 41 -23.83 21.91 -6.53
CA LYS A 41 -22.59 22.00 -5.73
C LYS A 41 -22.43 20.79 -4.80
N SER A 42 -23.52 20.31 -4.23
CA SER A 42 -23.52 19.15 -3.34
C SER A 42 -23.28 17.85 -4.10
N VAL A 43 -23.82 17.71 -5.31
CA VAL A 43 -23.55 16.60 -6.23
C VAL A 43 -22.08 16.57 -6.63
N GLU A 44 -21.48 17.71 -6.99
CA GLU A 44 -20.05 17.79 -7.30
C GLU A 44 -19.17 17.42 -6.10
N ALA A 45 -19.54 17.89 -4.89
CA ALA A 45 -18.84 17.49 -3.67
C ALA A 45 -18.92 15.96 -3.43
N PHE A 46 -20.04 15.32 -3.78
CA PHE A 46 -20.18 13.88 -3.67
C PHE A 46 -19.31 13.15 -4.71
N LYS A 47 -19.27 13.61 -5.97
CA LYS A 47 -18.36 13.06 -7.00
C LYS A 47 -16.90 13.15 -6.56
N GLN A 48 -16.49 14.30 -6.02
CA GLN A 48 -15.15 14.50 -5.48
C GLN A 48 -14.86 13.56 -4.30
N ALA A 49 -15.83 13.35 -3.41
CA ALA A 49 -15.68 12.40 -2.31
C ALA A 49 -15.51 10.96 -2.81
N ILE A 50 -16.28 10.54 -3.82
CA ILE A 50 -16.12 9.23 -4.46
C ILE A 50 -14.71 9.09 -5.03
N GLY A 51 -14.28 10.04 -5.86
CA GLY A 51 -12.95 10.01 -6.49
C GLY A 51 -11.79 10.08 -5.49
N PHE A 52 -11.97 10.81 -4.37
CA PHE A 52 -11.00 10.84 -3.28
C PHE A 52 -10.80 9.45 -2.66
N HIS A 53 -11.90 8.75 -2.37
CA HIS A 53 -11.85 7.41 -1.80
C HIS A 53 -11.29 6.37 -2.78
N GLU A 54 -11.63 6.44 -4.08
CA GLU A 54 -11.01 5.60 -5.11
C GLU A 54 -9.48 5.81 -5.16
N ARG A 55 -9.04 7.08 -5.19
CA ARG A 55 -7.61 7.41 -5.22
C ARG A 55 -6.86 6.91 -3.99
N ASN A 56 -7.49 6.94 -2.81
CA ASN A 56 -6.86 6.43 -1.60
C ASN A 56 -6.61 4.92 -1.68
N VAL A 57 -7.52 4.15 -2.29
CA VAL A 57 -7.30 2.72 -2.53
C VAL A 57 -6.06 2.50 -3.40
N ASP A 58 -5.90 3.27 -4.47
CA ASP A 58 -4.74 3.16 -5.36
C ASP A 58 -3.44 3.51 -4.64
N VAL A 59 -3.45 4.61 -3.88
CA VAL A 59 -2.29 5.05 -3.09
C VAL A 59 -1.88 4.00 -2.05
N LEU A 60 -2.84 3.35 -1.38
CA LEU A 60 -2.55 2.28 -0.43
C LEU A 60 -1.83 1.10 -1.11
N TRP A 61 -2.27 0.70 -2.30
CA TRP A 61 -1.62 -0.36 -3.07
C TRP A 61 -0.24 0.04 -3.59
N GLU A 62 -0.08 1.27 -4.06
CA GLU A 62 1.21 1.81 -4.48
C GLU A 62 2.21 1.83 -3.32
N GLN A 63 1.80 2.33 -2.15
CA GLN A 63 2.62 2.37 -0.94
C GLN A 63 3.02 0.96 -0.49
N TYR A 64 2.10 0.00 -0.54
CA TYR A 64 2.40 -1.40 -0.28
C TYR A 64 3.48 -1.93 -1.24
N GLY A 65 3.33 -1.70 -2.56
CA GLY A 65 4.29 -2.16 -3.57
C GLY A 65 5.68 -1.54 -3.39
N LEU A 66 5.75 -0.24 -3.11
CA LEU A 66 7.00 0.45 -2.80
C LEU A 66 7.66 -0.08 -1.53
N ALA A 67 6.87 -0.38 -0.49
CA ALA A 67 7.39 -0.95 0.75
C ALA A 67 7.91 -2.38 0.57
N GLU A 68 7.20 -3.21 -0.20
CA GLU A 68 7.64 -4.57 -0.55
C GLU A 68 8.95 -4.55 -1.36
N ALA A 69 9.07 -3.67 -2.36
CA ALA A 69 10.31 -3.49 -3.12
C ALA A 69 11.47 -3.07 -2.22
N ARG A 70 11.26 -2.10 -1.32
CA ARG A 70 12.28 -1.66 -0.35
C ARG A 70 12.73 -2.77 0.59
N ILE A 71 11.82 -3.67 1.00
CA ILE A 71 12.21 -4.85 1.76
C ILE A 71 13.18 -5.67 0.92
N ARG A 72 12.78 -6.10 -0.29
CA ARG A 72 13.59 -6.94 -1.18
C ARG A 72 14.95 -6.34 -1.54
N GLU A 73 15.01 -5.03 -1.75
CA GLU A 73 16.22 -4.33 -2.17
C GLU A 73 17.09 -3.85 -1.01
N SER A 74 16.64 -4.00 0.25
CA SER A 74 17.43 -3.60 1.41
C SER A 74 18.77 -4.35 1.50
N ARG A 75 19.73 -3.74 2.19
CA ARG A 75 21.08 -4.29 2.38
C ARG A 75 21.04 -5.73 2.90
N GLY A 76 21.93 -6.57 2.37
CA GLY A 76 21.94 -8.01 2.61
C GLY A 76 20.86 -8.74 1.82
N ASN A 77 20.36 -8.15 0.72
CA ASN A 77 19.45 -8.83 -0.20
C ASN A 77 20.12 -10.00 -0.90
N HIS A 78 19.31 -10.86 -1.49
CA HIS A 78 19.76 -12.06 -2.21
C HIS A 78 20.83 -11.74 -3.26
N ALA A 79 20.66 -10.67 -4.06
CA ALA A 79 21.63 -10.31 -5.08
C ALA A 79 22.99 -9.85 -4.50
N GLU A 80 23.00 -9.19 -3.34
CA GLU A 80 24.23 -8.87 -2.61
C GLU A 80 24.90 -10.13 -2.08
N LEU A 81 24.13 -11.06 -1.50
CA LEU A 81 24.65 -12.33 -0.99
C LEU A 81 25.28 -13.18 -2.11
N ASP A 82 24.66 -13.20 -3.29
CA ASP A 82 25.16 -13.92 -4.47
C ASP A 82 26.49 -13.34 -4.94
N ARG A 83 26.56 -12.01 -5.08
CA ARG A 83 27.80 -11.32 -5.45
C ARG A 83 28.92 -11.55 -4.44
N ASP A 84 28.62 -11.48 -3.14
CA ASP A 84 29.60 -11.70 -2.08
C ASP A 84 30.16 -13.13 -2.15
N LYS A 85 29.29 -14.13 -2.29
CA LYS A 85 29.71 -15.53 -2.42
C LYS A 85 30.63 -15.71 -3.63
N ASP A 86 30.24 -15.20 -4.79
CA ASP A 86 31.00 -15.36 -6.03
C ASP A 86 32.36 -14.66 -5.92
N PHE A 87 32.39 -13.45 -5.36
CA PHE A 87 33.62 -12.71 -5.11
C PHE A 87 34.58 -13.48 -4.19
N PHE A 88 34.13 -13.85 -2.99
CA PHE A 88 35.02 -14.51 -2.01
C PHE A 88 35.43 -15.90 -2.47
N THR A 89 34.53 -16.67 -3.08
CA THR A 89 34.88 -17.98 -3.65
C THR A 89 35.92 -17.83 -4.77
N GLY A 90 35.77 -16.81 -5.63
CA GLY A 90 36.72 -16.52 -6.70
C GLY A 90 38.14 -16.22 -6.19
N VAL A 91 38.26 -15.44 -5.11
CA VAL A 91 39.56 -15.13 -4.49
C VAL A 91 40.27 -16.41 -4.04
N TYR A 92 39.60 -17.29 -3.31
CA TYR A 92 40.20 -18.55 -2.84
C TYR A 92 40.40 -19.55 -3.98
N GLN A 93 39.58 -19.51 -5.02
CA GLN A 93 39.75 -20.36 -6.20
C GLN A 93 41.01 -19.96 -6.98
N GLU A 94 41.36 -18.68 -7.03
CA GLU A 94 42.60 -18.21 -7.65
C GLU A 94 43.85 -18.72 -6.90
N ASP A 95 43.81 -18.72 -5.56
CA ASP A 95 44.87 -19.31 -4.72
C ASP A 95 45.05 -20.80 -5.02
N ILE A 96 43.95 -21.55 -5.13
CA ILE A 96 43.95 -22.97 -5.53
C ILE A 96 44.59 -23.14 -6.91
N ASN A 97 44.20 -22.31 -7.89
CA ASN A 97 44.70 -22.39 -9.25
C ASN A 97 46.20 -22.09 -9.35
N LYS A 98 46.74 -21.25 -8.44
CA LYS A 98 48.17 -20.96 -8.31
C LYS A 98 48.93 -22.00 -7.47
N GLY A 99 48.23 -22.99 -6.90
CA GLY A 99 48.83 -23.98 -6.00
C GLY A 99 49.22 -23.43 -4.62
N ILE A 100 48.66 -22.29 -4.21
CA ILE A 100 48.96 -21.60 -2.96
C ILE A 100 47.89 -21.97 -1.93
N ARG A 101 48.29 -22.45 -0.74
CA ARG A 101 47.39 -22.70 0.41
C ARG A 101 46.11 -23.45 0.01
N VAL A 102 46.29 -24.51 -0.78
CA VAL A 102 45.18 -25.19 -1.49
C VAL A 102 44.14 -25.73 -0.51
N ASP A 103 44.58 -26.37 0.56
CA ASP A 103 43.68 -27.02 1.52
C ASP A 103 42.97 -25.99 2.41
N GLU A 104 43.67 -24.95 2.85
CA GLU A 104 43.05 -23.84 3.58
C GLU A 104 42.02 -23.10 2.71
N SER A 105 42.33 -22.90 1.42
CA SER A 105 41.43 -22.23 0.48
C SER A 105 40.18 -23.06 0.19
N LYS A 106 40.31 -24.39 0.03
CA LYS A 106 39.15 -25.29 -0.10
C LYS A 106 38.26 -25.23 1.14
N LYS A 107 38.86 -25.25 2.33
CA LYS A 107 38.11 -25.15 3.59
C LYS A 107 37.38 -23.81 3.69
N ALA A 108 38.05 -22.71 3.36
CA ALA A 108 37.44 -21.38 3.35
C ALA A 108 36.25 -21.29 2.37
N ILE A 109 36.35 -21.88 1.18
CA ILE A 109 35.25 -21.94 0.21
C ILE A 109 34.04 -22.69 0.78
N GLU A 110 34.23 -23.83 1.45
CA GLU A 110 33.13 -24.57 2.06
C GLU A 110 32.48 -23.80 3.22
N GLU A 111 33.28 -23.11 4.05
CA GLU A 111 32.78 -22.22 5.10
C GLU A 111 31.97 -21.05 4.50
N ILE A 112 32.43 -20.45 3.40
CA ILE A 112 31.69 -19.39 2.68
C ILE A 112 30.35 -19.90 2.17
N LYS A 113 30.30 -21.10 1.56
CA LYS A 113 29.05 -21.70 1.06
C LYS A 113 28.06 -21.99 2.20
N ALA A 114 28.56 -22.48 3.34
CA ALA A 114 27.74 -22.72 4.52
C ALA A 114 27.13 -21.41 5.05
N MET A 115 27.96 -20.38 5.26
CA MET A 115 27.49 -19.06 5.70
C MET A 115 26.52 -18.42 4.70
N TYR A 116 26.78 -18.55 3.40
CA TYR A 116 25.90 -18.06 2.34
C TYR A 116 24.50 -18.68 2.45
N THR A 117 24.44 -20.00 2.63
CA THR A 117 23.17 -20.73 2.75
C THR A 117 22.39 -20.27 3.99
N GLU A 118 23.09 -20.11 5.12
CA GLU A 118 22.49 -19.59 6.35
C GLU A 118 21.94 -18.16 6.17
N LYS A 119 22.73 -17.26 5.57
CA LYS A 119 22.32 -15.87 5.33
C LYS A 119 21.12 -15.78 4.38
N HIS A 120 21.08 -16.60 3.34
CA HIS A 120 19.91 -16.68 2.44
C HIS A 120 18.65 -17.11 3.19
N ALA A 121 18.73 -18.16 4.02
CA ALA A 121 17.59 -18.60 4.82
C ALA A 121 17.14 -17.53 5.85
N GLN A 122 18.08 -16.85 6.50
CA GLN A 122 17.79 -15.72 7.39
C GLN A 122 17.10 -14.58 6.62
N ARG A 123 17.54 -14.33 5.39
CA ARG A 123 16.98 -13.31 4.52
C ARG A 123 15.55 -13.64 4.09
N ASP A 124 15.29 -14.88 3.66
CA ASP A 124 13.94 -15.36 3.34
C ASP A 124 12.99 -15.21 4.52
N ALA A 125 13.45 -15.59 5.72
CA ALA A 125 12.65 -15.47 6.93
C ALA A 125 12.33 -14.00 7.28
N TYR A 126 13.31 -13.11 7.11
CA TYR A 126 13.12 -11.67 7.30
C TYR A 126 12.12 -11.10 6.29
N GLU A 127 12.31 -11.35 5.00
CA GLU A 127 11.42 -10.83 3.95
C GLU A 127 10.00 -11.32 4.14
N LYS A 128 9.82 -12.62 4.40
CA LYS A 128 8.51 -13.20 4.68
C LYS A 128 7.82 -12.51 5.85
N LYS A 129 8.52 -12.34 6.98
CA LYS A 129 7.96 -11.71 8.18
C LYS A 129 7.51 -10.26 7.90
N GLU A 130 8.34 -9.48 7.24
CA GLU A 130 8.02 -8.07 6.96
C GLU A 130 6.92 -7.94 5.91
N VAL A 131 6.91 -8.78 4.87
CA VAL A 131 5.83 -8.81 3.87
C VAL A 131 4.50 -9.19 4.50
N THR A 132 4.44 -10.23 5.35
CA THR A 132 3.21 -10.59 6.09
C THR A 132 2.71 -9.40 6.93
N ARG A 133 3.62 -8.68 7.60
CA ARG A 133 3.26 -7.48 8.38
C ARG A 133 2.67 -6.39 7.49
N LEU A 134 3.27 -6.12 6.32
CA LEU A 134 2.76 -5.14 5.37
C LEU A 134 1.40 -5.54 4.79
N GLN A 135 1.20 -6.82 4.48
CA GLN A 135 -0.06 -7.35 3.99
C GLN A 135 -1.19 -7.15 5.02
N ALA A 136 -0.90 -7.43 6.30
CA ALA A 136 -1.85 -7.18 7.39
C ALA A 136 -2.19 -5.69 7.54
N GLN A 137 -1.20 -4.80 7.41
CA GLN A 137 -1.40 -3.35 7.44
C GLN A 137 -2.25 -2.87 6.27
N LEU A 138 -1.93 -3.28 5.04
CA LEU A 138 -2.71 -2.94 3.86
C LEU A 138 -4.17 -3.38 4.01
N LYS A 139 -4.40 -4.62 4.47
CA LYS A 139 -5.76 -5.14 4.71
C LYS A 139 -6.51 -4.31 5.75
N ALA A 140 -5.85 -3.90 6.84
CA ALA A 140 -6.47 -3.05 7.85
C ALA A 140 -6.86 -1.67 7.29
N GLU A 141 -5.95 -1.03 6.54
CA GLU A 141 -6.17 0.29 5.95
C GLU A 141 -7.25 0.27 4.86
N LEU A 142 -7.24 -0.72 3.96
CA LEU A 142 -8.29 -0.89 2.94
C LEU A 142 -9.69 -1.04 3.57
N ASN A 143 -9.79 -1.84 4.65
CA ASN A 143 -11.04 -1.98 5.39
C ASN A 143 -11.44 -0.69 6.13
N GLY A 144 -10.45 0.05 6.66
CA GLY A 144 -10.66 1.36 7.25
C GLY A 144 -11.21 2.36 6.24
N GLU A 145 -10.62 2.40 5.04
CA GLU A 145 -11.04 3.27 3.95
C GLU A 145 -12.42 2.90 3.42
N LYS A 146 -12.71 1.60 3.27
CA LYS A 146 -14.06 1.13 2.91
C LYS A 146 -15.13 1.62 3.89
N LYS A 147 -14.84 1.56 5.20
CA LYS A 147 -15.76 2.09 6.23
C LYS A 147 -15.97 3.60 6.10
N ARG A 148 -14.93 4.37 5.74
CA ARG A 148 -15.04 5.82 5.51
C ARG A 148 -15.87 6.12 4.26
N PHE A 149 -15.64 5.38 3.18
CA PHE A 149 -16.43 5.45 1.97
C PHE A 149 -17.91 5.13 2.22
N ASP A 150 -18.22 4.08 3.00
CA ASP A 150 -19.60 3.74 3.36
C ASP A 150 -20.28 4.84 4.19
N LYS A 151 -19.53 5.54 5.06
CA LYS A 151 -20.04 6.71 5.78
C LYS A 151 -20.31 7.87 4.83
N ALA A 152 -19.43 8.13 3.87
CA ALA A 152 -19.64 9.16 2.84
C ALA A 152 -20.89 8.85 2.00
N LYS A 153 -21.06 7.60 1.58
CA LYS A 153 -22.26 7.13 0.86
C LYS A 153 -23.55 7.38 1.64
N LYS A 154 -23.57 7.09 2.94
CA LYS A 154 -24.72 7.36 3.82
C LYS A 154 -24.99 8.87 3.94
N LYS A 155 -23.94 9.68 4.10
CA LYS A 155 -24.05 11.15 4.21
C LYS A 155 -24.67 11.77 2.96
N TYR A 156 -24.31 11.27 1.78
CA TYR A 156 -24.76 11.79 0.49
C TYR A 156 -25.88 10.95 -0.14
N ALA A 157 -26.58 10.10 0.62
CA ALA A 157 -27.59 9.20 0.07
C ALA A 157 -28.71 9.94 -0.68
N GLY A 158 -29.09 11.14 -0.23
CA GLY A 158 -30.07 12.00 -0.91
C GLY A 158 -29.59 12.65 -2.20
N LEU A 159 -28.30 12.52 -2.55
CA LEU A 159 -27.68 13.07 -3.77
C LEU A 159 -27.35 11.97 -4.80
N VAL A 160 -27.83 10.75 -4.58
CA VAL A 160 -27.70 9.66 -5.55
C VAL A 160 -28.67 9.90 -6.70
N ASN A 161 -28.13 10.15 -7.89
CA ASN A 161 -28.88 10.43 -9.11
C ASN A 161 -28.20 9.77 -10.31
N GLU A 162 -28.65 10.07 -11.52
CA GLU A 162 -28.14 9.50 -12.77
C GLU A 162 -26.63 9.74 -12.99
N GLU A 163 -26.08 10.83 -12.43
CA GLU A 163 -24.66 11.18 -12.57
C GLU A 163 -23.78 10.49 -11.52
N THR A 164 -24.25 10.39 -10.27
CA THR A 164 -23.44 9.90 -9.15
C THR A 164 -23.55 8.39 -8.96
N LEU A 165 -24.69 7.78 -9.33
CA LEU A 165 -24.90 6.34 -9.25
C LEU A 165 -23.86 5.50 -10.01
N PRO A 166 -23.52 5.77 -11.29
CA PRO A 166 -22.51 4.99 -12.00
C PRO A 166 -21.12 5.12 -11.36
N LEU A 167 -20.75 6.32 -10.89
CA LEU A 167 -19.48 6.55 -10.20
C LEU A 167 -19.42 5.78 -8.87
N LEU A 168 -20.52 5.77 -8.13
CA LEU A 168 -20.63 5.05 -6.87
C LEU A 168 -20.45 3.54 -7.07
N ARG A 169 -21.12 2.95 -8.07
CA ARG A 169 -20.98 1.52 -8.39
C ARG A 169 -19.56 1.17 -8.81
N LYS A 170 -18.94 2.00 -9.65
CA LYS A 170 -17.54 1.82 -10.07
C LYS A 170 -16.60 1.81 -8.87
N ALA A 171 -16.77 2.76 -7.95
CA ALA A 171 -15.97 2.81 -6.73
C ALA A 171 -16.22 1.58 -5.85
N GLU A 172 -17.47 1.15 -5.67
CA GLU A 172 -17.80 -0.07 -4.91
C GLU A 172 -17.12 -1.32 -5.48
N GLU A 173 -17.14 -1.49 -6.80
CA GLU A 173 -16.43 -2.57 -7.48
C GLU A 173 -14.91 -2.47 -7.31
N HIS A 174 -14.35 -1.26 -7.36
CA HIS A 174 -12.91 -1.02 -7.16
C HIS A 174 -12.48 -1.42 -5.76
N PHE A 175 -13.23 -1.00 -4.74
CA PHE A 175 -13.02 -1.42 -3.35
C PHE A 175 -13.11 -2.94 -3.18
N ALA A 176 -14.14 -3.57 -3.77
CA ALA A 176 -14.32 -5.01 -3.68
C ALA A 176 -13.11 -5.76 -4.26
N LYS A 177 -12.70 -5.42 -5.50
CA LYS A 177 -11.52 -6.02 -6.15
C LYS A 177 -10.23 -5.80 -5.34
N ALA A 178 -10.03 -4.60 -4.81
CA ALA A 178 -8.88 -4.28 -3.98
C ALA A 178 -8.84 -5.10 -2.68
N ILE A 179 -9.97 -5.22 -1.99
CA ILE A 179 -10.06 -6.00 -0.75
C ILE A 179 -9.93 -7.50 -1.02
N ASP A 180 -10.54 -8.02 -2.08
CA ASP A 180 -10.45 -9.43 -2.47
C ASP A 180 -9.00 -9.81 -2.81
N ARG A 181 -8.29 -8.94 -3.55
CA ARG A 181 -6.86 -9.11 -3.80
C ARG A 181 -6.07 -9.17 -2.49
N ALA A 182 -6.35 -8.28 -1.53
CA ALA A 182 -5.67 -8.31 -0.24
C ALA A 182 -6.06 -9.54 0.62
N ASN A 183 -7.26 -10.09 0.43
CA ASN A 183 -7.69 -11.31 1.10
C ASN A 183 -7.08 -12.57 0.50
N SER A 184 -6.64 -12.54 -0.75
CA SER A 184 -5.94 -13.64 -1.41
C SER A 184 -4.46 -13.77 -1.03
N PHE A 185 -3.94 -12.90 -0.15
CA PHE A 185 -2.58 -13.07 0.35
C PHE A 185 -2.43 -14.44 1.06
N PRO A 186 -1.28 -15.13 0.88
CA PRO A 186 -1.05 -16.41 1.52
C PRO A 186 -1.15 -16.26 3.04
N SER A 187 -1.98 -17.07 3.70
CA SER A 187 -1.96 -17.17 5.15
C SER A 187 -0.78 -18.04 5.58
N ASP A 188 -0.08 -17.64 6.65
CA ASP A 188 1.06 -18.37 7.23
C ASP A 188 0.75 -19.83 7.66
N THR A 189 -0.53 -20.23 7.64
CA THR A 189 -0.99 -21.60 7.94
C THR A 189 -0.70 -22.64 6.85
N ALA A 190 -0.19 -22.27 5.68
CA ALA A 190 -0.04 -23.21 4.56
C ALA A 190 1.34 -23.88 4.41
N ILE A 191 2.33 -23.57 5.27
CA ILE A 191 3.70 -24.09 5.11
C ILE A 191 4.20 -24.76 6.40
N ALA A 192 3.51 -25.83 6.79
CA ALA A 192 3.98 -26.81 7.75
C ALA A 192 3.59 -28.22 7.26
N ALA A 193 3.86 -28.53 6.00
CA ALA A 193 3.76 -29.88 5.45
C ALA A 193 4.39 -29.94 4.05
N ARG A 194 5.72 -29.92 3.94
CA ARG A 194 6.49 -30.62 2.90
C ARG A 194 7.88 -30.94 3.43
#